data_AF-A0A7Y3E0A0-F1
#
_entry.id   AF-A0A7Y3E0A0-F1
#
_cell.length_a   1.000
_cell.length_b   1.000
_cell.length_c   1.000
_cell.angle_alpha   90.00
_cell.angle_beta   90.00
_cell.angle_gamma   90.00
#
_symmetry.space_group_name_H-M   'P 1'
#
loop_
_entity.id
_entity.type
_entity.pdbx_description
1 polymer ?
#
loop_
_entity_poly.entity_id
_entity_poly.type
_entity_poly.pdbx_seq_one_letter_code
_entity_poly.pdbx_strand_id
1 'polypeptide(L)'
;MHTNTNGVYAENAAALNLDDPMQSWSSAWGDFDNDGDMDLFVGASSGTHKLMRNNGAPNYTFTDVTAGAGISAPTGWESACYDIDNDGFLDIISNGSIMYGKGDLTYEDTDTSQLNYKNGSFGDLNDDGFIDAYYTDKIYFNSPNANEWVKIVTVGTLSNKNGIGARVEVHSASGVRIRDVRSGEGFEFMSTLNTHVGLGTDSSIEKIVIYWPSGTIDTIMNPNTKTTHVVVEGSSLSIADEALTDLIIFPNPTASVINFESQNDLSDMIVTIFDTQGKRVFNEKLKSLTIDVTALSSGPYILRLESDGKTTIRKFIKQ
;
A
#
# COMPACT_ATOMS: atom_id res chain seq x y z
N MET A 1 -5.62 18.60 -1.13
CA MET A 1 -4.41 17.75 -1.08
C MET A 1 -3.20 18.67 -1.10
N HIS A 2 -2.08 18.28 -0.48
CA HIS A 2 -0.86 19.09 -0.54
C HIS A 2 0.36 18.26 -0.92
N THR A 3 1.23 18.79 -1.77
CA THR A 3 2.61 18.29 -1.88
C THR A 3 3.46 18.92 -0.79
N ASN A 4 4.19 18.10 -0.06
CA ASN A 4 5.24 18.57 0.84
C ASN A 4 6.60 18.51 0.12
N THR A 5 7.28 19.65 0.03
CA THR A 5 8.69 19.73 -0.40
C THR A 5 9.48 20.44 0.68
N ASN A 6 10.26 19.68 1.45
CA ASN A 6 11.11 20.18 2.54
C ASN A 6 10.36 21.06 3.57
N GLY A 7 9.15 20.64 3.96
CA GLY A 7 8.32 21.36 4.93
C GLY A 7 7.48 22.48 4.34
N VAL A 8 7.56 22.71 3.02
CA VAL A 8 6.70 23.65 2.30
C VAL A 8 5.54 22.87 1.69
N TYR A 9 4.32 23.24 2.07
CA TYR A 9 3.08 22.64 1.57
C TYR A 9 2.49 23.51 0.46
N ALA A 10 2.18 22.90 -0.68
CA ALA A 10 1.47 23.54 -1.79
C ALA A 10 0.19 22.77 -2.09
N GLU A 11 -0.94 23.47 -2.20
CA GLU A 11 -2.24 22.90 -2.62
C GLU A 11 -2.12 22.32 -4.03
N ASN A 12 -2.61 21.10 -4.23
CA ASN A 12 -2.57 20.42 -5.53
C ASN A 12 -3.79 19.53 -5.81
N ALA A 13 -4.90 19.67 -5.07
CA ALA A 13 -6.07 18.81 -5.25
C ALA A 13 -6.62 18.85 -6.68
N ALA A 14 -6.75 20.04 -7.25
CA ALA A 14 -7.28 20.21 -8.60
C ALA A 14 -6.41 19.52 -9.67
N ALA A 15 -5.08 19.54 -9.48
CA ALA A 15 -4.16 18.86 -10.38
C ALA A 15 -4.25 17.32 -10.28
N LEU A 16 -4.74 16.80 -9.16
CA LEU A 16 -4.95 15.37 -8.92
C LEU A 16 -6.39 14.92 -9.18
N ASN A 17 -7.30 15.82 -9.57
CA ASN A 17 -8.76 15.59 -9.63
C ASN A 17 -9.38 15.18 -8.28
N LEU A 18 -8.85 15.73 -7.19
CA LEU A 18 -9.32 15.50 -5.82
C LEU A 18 -9.89 16.77 -5.17
N ASP A 19 -10.17 17.82 -5.94
CA ASP A 19 -10.77 19.09 -5.49
C ASP A 19 -12.30 19.00 -5.37
N ASP A 20 -12.79 17.89 -4.81
CA ASP A 20 -14.21 17.69 -4.59
C ASP A 20 -14.72 18.58 -3.43
N PRO A 21 -15.74 19.43 -3.66
CA PRO A 21 -16.34 20.22 -2.59
C PRO A 21 -17.27 19.41 -1.66
N MET A 22 -17.48 18.12 -1.92
CA MET A 22 -18.33 17.26 -1.10
C MET A 22 -17.87 17.24 0.36
N GLN A 23 -18.82 17.42 1.29
CA GLN A 23 -18.50 17.34 2.70
C GLN A 23 -18.17 15.91 3.11
N SER A 24 -16.96 15.72 3.61
CA SER A 24 -16.41 14.45 4.08
C SER A 24 -15.74 14.63 5.44
N TRP A 25 -15.80 13.58 6.26
CA TRP A 25 -15.19 13.54 7.60
C TRP A 25 -14.10 12.46 7.72
N SER A 26 -14.07 11.51 6.78
CA SER A 26 -13.06 10.46 6.70
C SER A 26 -12.92 9.92 5.28
N SER A 27 -11.79 9.27 5.05
CA SER A 27 -11.46 8.60 3.80
C SER A 27 -10.68 7.33 4.10
N ALA A 28 -10.88 6.29 3.30
CA ALA A 28 -10.07 5.07 3.32
C ALA A 28 -9.13 5.06 2.12
N TRP A 29 -7.85 4.76 2.35
CA TRP A 29 -6.84 4.65 1.30
C TRP A 29 -6.44 3.20 1.14
N GLY A 30 -6.46 2.63 -0.06
CA GLY A 30 -6.23 1.19 -0.24
C GLY A 30 -5.68 0.92 -1.63
N ASP A 31 -4.88 -0.13 -1.80
CA ASP A 31 -4.62 -0.68 -3.14
C ASP A 31 -5.79 -1.64 -3.40
N PHE A 32 -6.90 -1.12 -3.91
CA PHE A 32 -8.20 -1.82 -3.88
C PHE A 32 -8.30 -2.87 -5.00
N ASP A 33 -7.57 -2.69 -6.10
CA ASP A 33 -7.47 -3.63 -7.22
C ASP A 33 -6.10 -4.33 -7.32
N ASN A 34 -5.22 -4.16 -6.32
CA ASN A 34 -3.87 -4.75 -6.27
C ASN A 34 -3.01 -4.37 -7.49
N ASP A 35 -3.20 -3.17 -8.05
CA ASP A 35 -2.45 -2.68 -9.21
C ASP A 35 -1.10 -2.01 -8.82
N GLY A 36 -0.87 -1.82 -7.52
CA GLY A 36 0.35 -1.29 -6.95
C GLY A 36 0.31 0.21 -6.63
N ASP A 37 -0.79 0.89 -6.98
CA ASP A 37 -1.06 2.28 -6.67
C ASP A 37 -2.20 2.41 -5.63
N MET A 38 -2.04 3.34 -4.70
CA MET A 38 -3.03 3.52 -3.64
C MET A 38 -4.21 4.34 -4.16
N ASP A 39 -5.38 3.73 -4.20
CA ASP A 39 -6.69 4.32 -4.44
C ASP A 39 -7.27 4.98 -3.20
N LEU A 40 -8.42 5.63 -3.40
CA LEU A 40 -9.07 6.43 -2.38
C LEU A 40 -10.59 6.25 -2.40
N PHE A 41 -11.15 5.84 -1.27
CA PHE A 41 -12.57 5.97 -0.98
C PHE A 41 -12.82 7.19 -0.10
N VAL A 42 -13.69 8.11 -0.55
CA VAL A 42 -14.10 9.31 0.18
C VAL A 42 -15.51 9.11 0.73
N GLY A 43 -15.61 9.02 2.07
CA GLY A 43 -16.88 8.94 2.79
C GLY A 43 -17.61 10.27 2.75
N ALA A 44 -18.88 10.29 2.34
CA ALA A 44 -19.69 11.51 2.32
C ALA A 44 -20.56 11.64 3.58
N SER A 45 -20.55 12.81 4.22
CA SER A 45 -21.49 13.11 5.32
C SER A 45 -22.84 13.62 4.82
N SER A 46 -22.93 13.94 3.54
CA SER A 46 -24.13 14.30 2.80
C SER A 46 -23.87 14.03 1.32
N GLY A 47 -24.89 13.72 0.52
CA GLY A 47 -24.70 13.50 -0.91
C GLY A 47 -24.17 12.10 -1.23
N THR A 48 -23.17 12.00 -2.11
CA THR A 48 -22.70 10.73 -2.68
C THR A 48 -21.24 10.49 -2.30
N HIS A 49 -20.94 9.28 -1.85
CA HIS A 49 -19.58 8.77 -1.64
C HIS A 49 -18.79 8.78 -2.95
N LYS A 50 -17.46 8.73 -2.87
CA LYS A 50 -16.63 8.55 -4.07
C LYS A 50 -15.63 7.44 -3.92
N LEU A 51 -15.49 6.62 -4.96
CA LEU A 51 -14.37 5.73 -5.17
C LEU A 51 -13.50 6.31 -6.29
N MET A 52 -12.27 6.64 -5.94
CA MET A 52 -11.32 7.34 -6.79
C MET A 52 -10.16 6.40 -7.09
N ARG A 53 -10.05 5.95 -8.34
CA ARG A 53 -8.93 5.14 -8.81
C ARG A 53 -7.70 6.01 -9.02
N ASN A 54 -6.55 5.61 -8.51
CA ASN A 54 -5.27 6.21 -8.85
C ASN A 54 -4.81 5.72 -10.23
N ASN A 55 -4.60 6.63 -11.18
CA ASN A 55 -4.19 6.25 -12.54
C ASN A 55 -2.70 5.89 -12.66
N GLY A 56 -1.95 5.94 -11.56
CA GLY A 56 -0.54 5.58 -11.54
C GLY A 56 0.38 6.52 -12.30
N ALA A 57 1.60 6.06 -12.56
CA ALA A 57 2.59 6.81 -13.32
C ALA A 57 2.09 7.16 -14.74
N PRO A 58 2.48 8.31 -15.31
CA PRO A 58 3.47 9.25 -14.78
C PRO A 58 2.88 10.38 -13.91
N ASN A 59 1.56 10.51 -13.79
CA ASN A 59 0.93 11.70 -13.23
C ASN A 59 0.16 11.48 -11.92
N TYR A 60 -0.13 10.23 -11.55
CA TYR A 60 -0.84 9.84 -10.31
C TYR A 60 -2.14 10.63 -10.10
N THR A 61 -2.84 10.94 -11.19
CA THR A 61 -4.16 11.59 -11.15
C THR A 61 -5.24 10.61 -10.76
N PHE A 62 -6.37 11.08 -10.21
CA PHE A 62 -7.47 10.23 -9.81
C PHE A 62 -8.63 10.27 -10.82
N THR A 63 -9.31 9.14 -10.96
CA THR A 63 -10.54 8.99 -11.75
C THR A 63 -11.68 8.56 -10.84
N ASP A 64 -12.80 9.28 -10.85
CA ASP A 64 -14.02 8.86 -10.15
C ASP A 64 -14.63 7.64 -10.87
N VAL A 65 -14.60 6.49 -10.21
CA VAL A 65 -15.14 5.20 -10.69
C VAL A 65 -16.38 4.77 -9.91
N THR A 66 -16.97 5.66 -9.11
CA THR A 66 -18.12 5.36 -8.24
C THR A 66 -19.30 4.79 -9.02
N ALA A 67 -19.54 5.32 -10.22
CA ALA A 67 -20.64 4.88 -11.07
C ALA A 67 -20.42 3.43 -11.54
N GLY A 68 -21.23 2.51 -11.00
CA GLY A 68 -21.13 1.08 -11.32
C GLY A 68 -20.24 0.27 -10.38
N ALA A 69 -19.54 0.92 -9.44
CA ALA A 69 -18.69 0.25 -8.45
C ALA A 69 -19.47 -0.49 -7.35
N GLY A 70 -20.80 -0.37 -7.29
CA GLY A 70 -21.60 -1.07 -6.27
C GLY A 70 -21.56 -0.42 -4.87
N ILE A 71 -21.06 0.82 -4.74
CA ILE A 71 -21.03 1.55 -3.47
C ILE A 71 -22.45 1.84 -2.96
N SER A 72 -22.81 1.27 -1.81
CA SER A 72 -24.16 1.30 -1.23
C SER A 72 -24.23 1.81 0.21
N ALA A 73 -23.10 2.20 0.82
CA ALA A 73 -23.06 2.65 2.21
C ALA A 73 -23.92 3.92 2.45
N PRO A 74 -24.51 4.07 3.65
CA PRO A 74 -25.18 5.31 4.01
C PRO A 74 -24.17 6.43 4.28
N THR A 75 -24.66 7.68 4.18
CA THR A 75 -23.86 8.86 4.55
C THR A 75 -23.55 8.88 6.04
N GLY A 76 -22.39 9.41 6.40
CA GLY A 76 -21.95 9.55 7.79
C GLY A 76 -20.52 10.06 7.88
N TRP A 77 -19.77 9.62 8.88
CA TRP A 77 -18.46 10.19 9.19
C TRP A 77 -17.32 9.18 9.24
N GLU A 78 -17.57 7.88 9.14
CA GLU A 78 -16.54 6.86 9.28
C GLU A 78 -16.36 6.08 7.97
N SER A 79 -15.09 5.89 7.58
CA SER A 79 -14.68 5.05 6.45
C SER A 79 -13.31 4.45 6.76
N ALA A 80 -13.17 3.16 6.53
CA ALA A 80 -11.93 2.40 6.67
C ALA A 80 -11.87 1.29 5.61
N CYS A 81 -10.71 0.67 5.43
CA CYS A 81 -10.57 -0.51 4.57
C CYS A 81 -9.80 -1.65 5.23
N TYR A 82 -10.37 -2.85 5.17
CA TYR A 82 -9.78 -4.09 5.66
C TYR A 82 -10.22 -5.23 4.72
N ASP A 83 -9.41 -6.27 4.63
CA ASP A 83 -9.78 -7.51 3.95
C ASP A 83 -10.50 -8.40 4.99
N ILE A 84 -11.83 -8.32 5.03
CA ILE A 84 -12.67 -8.90 6.09
C ILE A 84 -12.86 -10.39 5.86
N ASP A 85 -12.98 -10.83 4.61
CA ASP A 85 -13.18 -12.24 4.27
C ASP A 85 -11.90 -12.97 3.83
N ASN A 86 -10.75 -12.30 3.93
CA ASN A 86 -9.43 -12.84 3.60
C ASN A 86 -9.29 -13.26 2.13
N ASP A 87 -10.09 -12.73 1.21
CA ASP A 87 -10.04 -13.11 -0.20
C ASP A 87 -8.85 -12.52 -0.97
N GLY A 88 -8.13 -11.58 -0.35
CA GLY A 88 -6.97 -10.90 -0.90
C GLY A 88 -7.25 -9.53 -1.51
N PHE A 89 -8.49 -9.05 -1.43
CA PHE A 89 -8.91 -7.72 -1.85
C PHE A 89 -9.36 -6.90 -0.64
N LEU A 90 -9.21 -5.57 -0.73
CA LEU A 90 -9.61 -4.69 0.36
C LEU A 90 -11.11 -4.40 0.27
N ASP A 91 -11.81 -4.67 1.36
CA ASP A 91 -13.21 -4.27 1.53
C ASP A 91 -13.29 -2.83 2.01
N ILE A 92 -14.40 -2.16 1.69
CA ILE A 92 -14.69 -0.83 2.20
C ILE A 92 -15.70 -0.96 3.32
N ILE A 93 -15.32 -0.45 4.48
CA ILE A 93 -16.23 -0.29 5.61
C ILE A 93 -16.58 1.18 5.71
N SER A 94 -17.87 1.51 5.61
CA SER A 94 -18.33 2.89 5.73
C SER A 94 -19.68 2.95 6.41
N ASN A 95 -19.76 3.74 7.49
CA ASN A 95 -20.98 3.98 8.24
C ASN A 95 -21.71 2.68 8.65
N GLY A 96 -20.92 1.68 9.05
CA GLY A 96 -21.34 0.35 9.50
C GLY A 96 -21.87 -0.60 8.41
N SER A 97 -21.72 -0.25 7.14
CA SER A 97 -21.81 -1.19 6.01
C SER A 97 -20.41 -1.71 5.66
N ILE A 98 -20.31 -2.99 5.33
CA ILE A 98 -19.12 -3.64 4.78
C ILE A 98 -19.45 -3.98 3.32
N MET A 99 -18.71 -3.40 2.40
CA MET A 99 -18.82 -3.64 0.97
C MET A 99 -17.60 -4.47 0.56
N TYR A 100 -17.83 -5.71 0.15
CA TYR A 100 -16.77 -6.66 -0.18
C TYR A 100 -16.15 -6.35 -1.54
N GLY A 101 -14.83 -6.20 -1.59
CA GLY A 101 -14.08 -5.84 -2.79
C GLY A 101 -13.88 -7.03 -3.72
N LYS A 102 -13.99 -6.81 -5.03
CA LYS A 102 -13.80 -7.89 -6.04
C LYS A 102 -12.45 -7.86 -6.74
N GLY A 103 -11.58 -6.93 -6.34
CA GLY A 103 -10.27 -6.74 -6.97
C GLY A 103 -10.28 -6.00 -8.30
N ASP A 104 -11.40 -5.41 -8.68
CA ASP A 104 -11.57 -4.64 -9.93
C ASP A 104 -12.26 -3.29 -9.70
N LEU A 105 -12.15 -2.78 -8.47
CA LEU A 105 -12.84 -1.58 -7.97
C LEU A 105 -14.38 -1.68 -8.02
N THR A 106 -14.92 -2.88 -8.14
CA THR A 106 -16.33 -3.15 -7.86
C THR A 106 -16.50 -3.85 -6.53
N TYR A 107 -17.66 -3.61 -5.94
CA TYR A 107 -18.01 -4.05 -4.61
C TYR A 107 -19.37 -4.69 -4.57
N GLU A 108 -19.57 -5.58 -3.60
CA GLU A 108 -20.88 -6.12 -3.27
C GLU A 108 -21.20 -6.02 -1.78
N ASP A 109 -22.45 -5.68 -1.49
CA ASP A 109 -23.02 -5.72 -0.16
C ASP A 109 -23.97 -6.93 -0.10
N THR A 110 -23.41 -8.08 0.27
CA THR A 110 -24.13 -9.37 0.30
C THR A 110 -24.77 -9.67 1.64
N ASP A 111 -24.48 -8.87 2.69
CA ASP A 111 -24.97 -9.12 4.04
C ASP A 111 -25.64 -7.88 4.66
N THR A 112 -26.96 -7.83 4.52
CA THR A 112 -27.80 -6.78 5.11
C THR A 112 -27.86 -6.81 6.65
N SER A 113 -27.22 -7.78 7.30
CA SER A 113 -27.20 -7.98 8.76
C SER A 113 -25.84 -7.76 9.42
N GLN A 114 -24.92 -7.09 8.71
CA GLN A 114 -23.57 -6.70 9.16
C GLN A 114 -23.59 -5.82 10.44
N LEU A 115 -22.61 -4.92 10.64
CA LEU A 115 -22.52 -4.05 11.81
C LEU A 115 -23.76 -3.17 12.07
N ASN A 116 -24.81 -3.27 11.25
CA ASN A 116 -26.11 -2.62 11.39
C ASN A 116 -25.94 -1.11 11.55
N TYR A 117 -25.14 -0.55 10.65
CA TYR A 117 -24.80 0.87 10.59
C TYR A 117 -24.04 1.39 11.82
N LYS A 118 -23.30 0.52 12.50
CA LYS A 118 -22.41 0.90 13.61
C LYS A 118 -20.97 0.97 13.14
N ASN A 119 -20.35 2.11 13.42
CA ASN A 119 -18.92 2.32 13.22
C ASN A 119 -18.14 1.81 14.41
N GLY A 120 -16.95 1.25 14.22
CA GLY A 120 -16.18 0.68 15.32
C GLY A 120 -14.70 0.60 14.99
N SER A 121 -13.91 0.12 15.95
CA SER A 121 -12.51 -0.21 15.73
C SER A 121 -12.38 -1.64 15.23
N PHE A 122 -11.45 -1.86 14.30
CA PHE A 122 -11.21 -3.15 13.68
C PHE A 122 -9.89 -3.78 14.14
N GLY A 123 -9.87 -5.11 14.23
CA GLY A 123 -8.65 -5.87 14.47
C GLY A 123 -8.94 -7.32 14.80
N ASP A 124 -7.95 -8.19 14.61
CA ASP A 124 -8.01 -9.59 15.01
C ASP A 124 -7.87 -9.70 16.54
N LEU A 125 -9.01 -9.71 17.26
CA LEU A 125 -9.10 -9.56 18.71
C LEU A 125 -8.92 -10.88 19.46
N ASN A 126 -9.12 -12.01 18.78
CA ASN A 126 -8.98 -13.36 19.32
C ASN A 126 -7.79 -14.15 18.73
N ASP A 127 -6.96 -13.51 17.89
CA ASP A 127 -5.82 -14.09 17.20
C ASP A 127 -6.19 -15.30 16.29
N ASP A 128 -7.37 -15.28 15.68
CA ASP A 128 -7.82 -16.30 14.72
C ASP A 128 -7.54 -15.95 13.25
N GLY A 129 -7.07 -14.72 13.02
CA GLY A 129 -6.70 -14.21 11.69
C GLY A 129 -7.86 -13.70 10.86
N PHE A 130 -9.01 -13.44 11.47
CA PHE A 130 -10.11 -12.73 10.85
C PHE A 130 -10.27 -11.38 11.54
N ILE A 131 -10.57 -10.34 10.75
CA ILE A 131 -10.73 -8.99 11.30
C ILE A 131 -12.07 -8.91 12.03
N ASP A 132 -12.01 -8.73 13.34
CA ASP A 132 -13.17 -8.49 14.20
C ASP A 132 -13.47 -6.99 14.31
N ALA A 133 -14.65 -6.68 14.82
CA ALA A 133 -15.05 -5.31 15.12
C ALA A 133 -15.42 -5.14 16.59
N TYR A 134 -15.11 -3.97 17.13
CA TYR A 134 -15.59 -3.53 18.43
C TYR A 134 -16.36 -2.22 18.30
N TYR A 135 -17.55 -2.16 18.89
CA TYR A 135 -18.33 -0.94 18.99
C TYR A 135 -19.00 -0.82 20.36
N THR A 136 -18.72 0.29 21.04
CA THR A 136 -19.27 0.67 22.34
C THR A 136 -19.02 -0.38 23.44
N ASP A 137 -19.85 -1.41 23.54
CA ASP A 137 -19.81 -2.43 24.58
C ASP A 137 -19.86 -3.85 24.00
N LYS A 138 -19.80 -3.98 22.67
CA LYS A 138 -19.92 -5.25 21.95
C LYS A 138 -18.72 -5.51 21.07
N ILE A 139 -18.24 -6.75 21.13
CA ILE A 139 -17.31 -7.32 20.17
C ILE A 139 -18.13 -8.16 19.19
N TYR A 140 -17.83 -8.00 17.92
CA TYR A 140 -18.38 -8.77 16.80
C TYR A 140 -17.22 -9.59 16.25
N PHE A 141 -17.17 -10.86 16.65
CA PHE A 141 -16.21 -11.80 16.08
C PHE A 141 -16.64 -12.14 14.66
N ASN A 142 -15.69 -12.05 13.74
CA ASN A 142 -15.93 -12.42 12.36
C ASN A 142 -16.06 -13.95 12.25
N SER A 143 -16.77 -14.43 11.24
CA SER A 143 -16.96 -15.87 11.01
C SER A 143 -15.81 -16.40 10.17
N PRO A 144 -14.96 -17.30 10.68
CA PRO A 144 -13.85 -17.84 9.92
C PRO A 144 -14.29 -18.57 8.66
N ASN A 145 -13.48 -18.46 7.61
CA ASN A 145 -13.61 -19.24 6.38
C ASN A 145 -12.31 -20.00 6.08
N ALA A 146 -12.22 -20.60 4.89
CA ALA A 146 -11.08 -21.44 4.52
C ALA A 146 -9.85 -20.64 4.01
N ASN A 147 -10.02 -19.34 3.74
CA ASN A 147 -8.99 -18.52 3.12
C ASN A 147 -7.73 -18.43 3.97
N GLU A 148 -6.63 -18.20 3.29
CA GLU A 148 -5.31 -18.01 3.85
C GLU A 148 -5.11 -16.53 4.19
N TRP A 149 -4.26 -16.27 5.18
CA TRP A 149 -3.98 -14.92 5.64
C TRP A 149 -2.58 -14.83 6.21
N VAL A 150 -2.08 -13.61 6.41
CA VAL A 150 -0.85 -13.35 7.15
C VAL A 150 -0.96 -12.03 7.91
N LYS A 151 -0.42 -12.01 9.13
CA LYS A 151 -0.38 -10.80 9.97
C LYS A 151 1.07 -10.38 10.17
N ILE A 152 1.39 -9.12 9.90
CA ILE A 152 2.73 -8.54 10.03
C ILE A 152 2.71 -7.52 11.16
N VAL A 153 3.59 -7.71 12.15
CA VAL A 153 3.81 -6.81 13.28
C VAL A 153 5.19 -6.20 13.16
N THR A 154 5.26 -4.90 12.89
CA THR A 154 6.50 -4.17 12.69
C THR A 154 7.06 -3.61 14.00
N VAL A 155 8.37 -3.80 14.21
CA VAL A 155 9.12 -3.23 15.33
C VAL A 155 10.26 -2.37 14.79
N GLY A 156 10.06 -1.05 14.79
CA GLY A 156 11.07 -0.08 14.32
C GLY A 156 12.23 0.08 15.30
N THR A 157 13.44 0.22 14.77
CA THR A 157 14.69 0.44 15.51
C THR A 157 15.34 1.78 15.16
N LEU A 158 15.30 2.16 13.87
CA LEU A 158 15.69 3.47 13.34
C LEU A 158 14.46 4.32 13.03
N SER A 159 13.43 3.71 12.44
CA SER A 159 12.11 4.27 12.26
C SER A 159 11.37 4.40 13.60
N ASN A 160 10.17 5.00 13.59
CA ASN A 160 9.33 5.01 14.78
C ASN A 160 9.02 3.58 15.26
N LYS A 161 8.83 3.40 16.57
CA LYS A 161 8.78 2.09 17.23
C LYS A 161 7.76 1.10 16.65
N ASN A 162 6.64 1.60 16.13
CA ASN A 162 5.58 0.77 15.55
C ASN A 162 5.73 0.59 14.04
N GLY A 163 6.73 1.22 13.40
CA GLY A 163 6.90 1.18 11.95
C GLY A 163 5.84 1.98 11.18
N ILE A 164 5.15 2.95 11.80
CA ILE A 164 4.12 3.76 11.13
C ILE A 164 4.70 4.42 9.88
N GLY A 165 4.03 4.27 8.74
CA GLY A 165 4.47 4.70 7.43
C GLY A 165 5.32 3.67 6.67
N ALA A 166 5.60 2.50 7.26
CA ALA A 166 6.20 1.40 6.52
C ALA A 166 5.21 0.83 5.51
N ARG A 167 5.70 0.41 4.35
CA ARG A 167 4.93 -0.31 3.34
C ARG A 167 5.27 -1.79 3.39
N VAL A 168 4.24 -2.63 3.43
CA VAL A 168 4.34 -4.08 3.41
C VAL A 168 3.80 -4.57 2.07
N GLU A 169 4.61 -5.33 1.35
CA GLU A 169 4.22 -6.08 0.16
C GLU A 169 4.27 -7.57 0.46
N VAL A 170 3.18 -8.27 0.19
CA VAL A 170 3.10 -9.74 0.29
C VAL A 170 3.00 -10.31 -1.12
N HIS A 171 4.02 -11.07 -1.51
CA HIS A 171 4.15 -11.65 -2.84
C HIS A 171 3.73 -13.12 -2.80
N SER A 172 2.76 -13.47 -3.64
CA SER A 172 2.12 -14.79 -3.69
C SER A 172 1.77 -15.17 -5.13
N ALA A 173 1.28 -16.40 -5.34
CA ALA A 173 0.97 -16.88 -6.68
C ALA A 173 -0.09 -16.02 -7.41
N SER A 174 -1.04 -15.43 -6.67
CA SER A 174 -2.09 -14.58 -7.23
C SER A 174 -1.68 -13.10 -7.38
N GLY A 175 -0.44 -12.74 -7.02
CA GLY A 175 0.09 -11.38 -7.19
C GLY A 175 0.62 -10.76 -5.89
N VAL A 176 0.73 -9.42 -5.91
CA VAL A 176 1.27 -8.61 -4.82
C VAL A 176 0.13 -7.91 -4.10
N ARG A 177 0.09 -8.01 -2.77
CA ARG A 177 -0.87 -7.31 -1.92
C ARG A 177 -0.11 -6.25 -1.13
N ILE A 178 -0.55 -4.99 -1.23
CA ILE A 178 0.10 -3.87 -0.56
C ILE A 178 -0.73 -3.41 0.64
N ARG A 179 -0.07 -3.23 1.78
CA ARG A 179 -0.63 -2.56 2.95
C ARG A 179 0.39 -1.61 3.54
N ASP A 180 -0.06 -0.46 4.02
CA ASP A 180 0.80 0.45 4.78
C ASP A 180 0.51 0.30 6.28
N VAL A 181 1.54 0.39 7.11
CA VAL A 181 1.41 0.46 8.56
C VAL A 181 0.91 1.85 8.93
N ARG A 182 -0.33 1.95 9.39
CA ARG A 182 -1.00 3.24 9.63
C ARG A 182 -1.35 3.42 11.10
N SER A 183 -1.39 4.69 11.51
CA SER A 183 -1.88 5.10 12.82
C SER A 183 -3.06 6.04 12.61
N GLY A 184 -4.25 5.57 12.99
CA GLY A 184 -5.50 6.32 12.79
C GLY A 184 -6.01 6.17 11.37
N GLU A 185 -7.12 5.45 11.24
CA GLU A 185 -7.95 5.38 10.04
C GLU A 185 -9.38 5.65 10.48
N GLY A 186 -10.16 6.34 9.64
CA GLY A 186 -11.50 6.78 9.99
C GLY A 186 -11.53 8.10 10.76
N PHE A 187 -12.62 8.35 11.50
CA PHE A 187 -12.90 9.62 12.18
C PHE A 187 -12.92 9.48 13.71
N GLU A 188 -13.66 8.50 14.23
CA GLU A 188 -13.90 8.34 15.67
C GLU A 188 -13.07 7.24 16.34
N PHE A 189 -12.67 6.23 15.58
CA PHE A 189 -12.09 5.00 16.11
C PHE A 189 -10.61 4.86 15.77
N MET A 190 -9.92 4.00 16.53
CA MET A 190 -8.54 3.64 16.25
C MET A 190 -8.47 2.12 16.16
N SER A 191 -8.27 1.64 14.93
CA SER A 191 -8.13 0.22 14.63
C SER A 191 -6.70 -0.28 14.91
N THR A 192 -6.50 -1.59 14.77
CA THR A 192 -5.21 -2.25 14.96
C THR A 192 -4.10 -1.62 14.11
N LEU A 193 -2.89 -1.58 14.66
CA LEU A 193 -1.67 -1.22 13.92
C LEU A 193 -1.09 -2.41 13.16
N ASN A 194 -1.54 -3.62 13.47
CA ASN A 194 -1.02 -4.83 12.85
C ASN A 194 -1.49 -4.89 11.40
N THR A 195 -0.56 -5.12 10.49
CA THR A 195 -0.87 -5.20 9.07
C THR A 195 -1.42 -6.57 8.76
N HIS A 196 -2.67 -6.62 8.32
CA HIS A 196 -3.38 -7.85 7.97
C HIS A 196 -3.54 -7.96 6.46
N VAL A 197 -3.31 -9.15 5.93
CA VAL A 197 -3.38 -9.44 4.50
C VAL A 197 -4.07 -10.79 4.31
N GLY A 198 -5.24 -10.80 3.67
CA GLY A 198 -5.83 -12.02 3.12
C GLY A 198 -5.08 -12.47 1.88
N LEU A 199 -5.12 -13.77 1.63
CA LEU A 199 -4.40 -14.43 0.55
C LEU A 199 -5.36 -15.25 -0.34
N GLY A 200 -6.66 -15.24 -0.03
CA GLY A 200 -7.65 -16.09 -0.67
C GLY A 200 -7.25 -17.55 -0.57
N THR A 201 -7.09 -18.21 -1.71
CA THR A 201 -6.69 -19.62 -1.77
C THR A 201 -5.17 -19.85 -1.81
N ASP A 202 -4.35 -18.81 -1.79
CA ASP A 202 -2.90 -18.94 -1.87
C ASP A 202 -2.31 -19.52 -0.57
N SER A 203 -1.99 -20.81 -0.59
CA SER A 203 -1.42 -21.53 0.57
C SER A 203 0.08 -21.35 0.77
N SER A 204 0.70 -20.39 0.07
CA SER A 204 2.14 -20.12 0.17
C SER A 204 2.45 -18.69 -0.22
N ILE A 205 3.39 -18.08 0.50
CA ILE A 205 3.94 -16.75 0.23
C ILE A 205 5.36 -16.93 -0.28
N GLU A 206 5.70 -16.27 -1.39
CA GLU A 206 7.07 -16.27 -1.92
C GLU A 206 7.98 -15.41 -1.04
N LYS A 207 7.56 -14.17 -0.79
CA LYS A 207 8.27 -13.21 0.05
C LYS A 207 7.35 -12.17 0.68
N ILE A 208 7.75 -11.66 1.83
CA ILE A 208 7.22 -10.42 2.40
C ILE A 208 8.34 -9.38 2.34
N VAL A 209 8.05 -8.22 1.75
CA VAL A 209 8.98 -7.09 1.67
C VAL A 209 8.44 -5.94 2.50
N ILE A 210 9.25 -5.40 3.40
CA ILE A 210 8.89 -4.26 4.24
C ILE A 210 9.82 -3.09 3.94
N TYR A 211 9.25 -2.00 3.44
CA TYR A 211 9.95 -0.73 3.23
C TYR A 211 9.71 0.17 4.43
N TRP A 212 10.75 0.41 5.21
CA TRP A 212 10.67 1.22 6.42
C TRP A 212 10.81 2.72 6.12
N PRO A 213 10.22 3.61 6.93
CA PRO A 213 10.41 5.07 6.81
C PRO A 213 11.88 5.52 6.85
N SER A 214 12.75 4.77 7.52
CA SER A 214 14.20 5.03 7.55
C SER A 214 14.90 4.81 6.20
N GLY A 215 14.22 4.18 5.24
CA GLY A 215 14.80 3.67 3.99
C GLY A 215 15.39 2.26 4.12
N THR A 216 15.36 1.64 5.30
CA THR A 216 15.70 0.22 5.49
C THR A 216 14.67 -0.64 4.74
N ILE A 217 15.12 -1.78 4.22
CA ILE A 217 14.24 -2.77 3.58
C ILE A 217 14.52 -4.12 4.22
N ASP A 218 13.47 -4.76 4.73
CA ASP A 218 13.54 -6.15 5.16
C ASP A 218 12.82 -7.06 4.17
N THR A 219 13.40 -8.23 3.89
CA THR A 219 12.79 -9.26 3.03
C THR A 219 12.79 -10.60 3.74
N ILE A 220 11.62 -11.21 3.83
CA ILE A 220 11.42 -12.53 4.44
C ILE A 220 11.00 -13.48 3.33
N MET A 221 11.85 -14.47 3.05
CA MET A 221 11.60 -15.48 2.02
C MET A 221 10.79 -16.66 2.58
N ASN A 222 9.84 -17.15 1.80
CA ASN A 222 8.98 -18.29 2.11
C ASN A 222 8.34 -18.27 3.52
N PRO A 223 7.71 -17.16 3.95
CA PRO A 223 7.06 -17.12 5.25
C PRO A 223 5.80 -18.02 5.26
N ASN A 224 5.50 -18.57 6.43
CA ASN A 224 4.28 -19.36 6.63
C ASN A 224 3.03 -18.48 6.52
N THR A 225 1.97 -19.00 5.90
CA THR A 225 0.61 -18.45 5.99
C THR A 225 0.00 -18.75 7.37
N LYS A 226 -1.16 -18.18 7.66
CA LYS A 226 -1.93 -18.34 8.91
C LYS A 226 -1.09 -18.10 10.16
N THR A 227 -0.19 -17.13 10.06
CA THR A 227 0.84 -16.85 11.06
C THR A 227 0.99 -15.35 11.26
N THR A 228 1.31 -14.97 12.50
CA THR A 228 1.77 -13.63 12.83
C THR A 228 3.29 -13.57 12.75
N HIS A 229 3.83 -12.75 11.85
CA HIS A 229 5.26 -12.49 11.72
C HIS A 229 5.61 -11.19 12.43
N VAL A 230 6.45 -11.28 13.46
CA VAL A 230 7.04 -10.10 14.11
C VAL A 230 8.35 -9.77 13.41
N VAL A 231 8.43 -8.59 12.79
CA VAL A 231 9.58 -8.18 11.98
C VAL A 231 10.23 -6.97 12.61
N VAL A 232 11.49 -7.14 13.01
CA VAL A 232 12.31 -6.06 13.57
C VAL A 232 13.06 -5.38 12.45
N GLU A 233 13.02 -4.05 12.38
CA GLU A 233 13.70 -3.26 11.35
C GLU A 233 15.21 -3.56 11.30
N GLY A 234 15.68 -3.98 10.12
CA GLY A 234 17.07 -4.34 9.85
C GLY A 234 17.46 -5.73 10.37
N SER A 235 16.49 -6.54 10.81
CA SER A 235 16.75 -7.90 11.32
C SER A 235 16.80 -8.96 10.24
N SER A 236 16.20 -8.71 9.08
CA SER A 236 16.45 -9.60 7.95
C SER A 236 17.88 -9.37 7.48
N LEU A 237 18.63 -10.46 7.39
CA LEU A 237 19.86 -10.43 6.64
C LEU A 237 19.46 -10.21 5.19
N SER A 238 19.47 -8.96 4.72
CA SER A 238 19.51 -8.74 3.29
C SER A 238 20.73 -9.53 2.82
N ILE A 239 20.53 -10.53 1.98
CA ILE A 239 21.66 -11.01 1.19
C ILE A 239 22.10 -9.76 0.44
N ALA A 240 23.24 -9.18 0.80
CA ALA A 240 23.91 -8.25 -0.08
C ALA A 240 24.24 -9.09 -1.32
N ASP A 241 23.34 -9.08 -2.30
CA ASP A 241 23.37 -10.07 -3.35
C ASP A 241 24.50 -9.73 -4.31
N GLU A 242 25.54 -10.56 -4.28
CA GLU A 242 26.73 -10.43 -5.12
C GLU A 242 26.37 -10.44 -6.62
N ALA A 243 25.18 -10.94 -6.98
CA ALA A 243 24.70 -11.07 -8.34
C ALA A 243 24.59 -9.74 -9.11
N LEU A 244 24.34 -8.58 -8.48
CA LEU A 244 24.20 -7.27 -9.16
C LEU A 244 25.26 -6.25 -8.72
N THR A 245 26.40 -6.74 -8.23
CA THR A 245 27.57 -5.91 -7.93
C THR A 245 28.15 -5.26 -9.19
N ASP A 246 27.94 -5.89 -10.35
CA ASP A 246 28.43 -5.45 -11.65
C ASP A 246 27.53 -4.40 -12.32
N LEU A 247 26.35 -4.09 -11.78
CA LEU A 247 25.45 -3.11 -12.37
C LEU A 247 26.14 -1.74 -12.46
N ILE A 248 26.26 -1.23 -13.68
CA ILE A 248 26.72 0.12 -13.98
C ILE A 248 25.52 0.96 -14.40
N ILE A 249 25.45 2.17 -13.85
CA ILE A 249 24.52 3.20 -14.31
C ILE A 249 25.28 4.37 -14.92
N PHE A 250 24.87 4.84 -16.09
CA PHE A 250 25.54 5.93 -16.78
C PHE A 250 24.61 6.70 -17.73
N PRO A 251 24.89 7.97 -18.05
CA PRO A 251 25.91 8.80 -17.40
C PRO A 251 25.53 9.12 -15.95
N ASN A 252 26.53 9.36 -15.10
CA ASN A 252 26.34 9.89 -13.76
C ASN A 252 27.44 10.92 -13.49
N PRO A 253 27.12 12.23 -13.42
CA PRO A 253 25.78 12.82 -13.42
C PRO A 253 25.01 12.66 -14.74
N THR A 254 23.67 12.71 -14.69
CA THR A 254 22.78 12.66 -15.87
C THR A 254 21.88 13.90 -15.96
N ALA A 255 21.51 14.31 -17.17
CA ALA A 255 20.55 15.38 -17.41
C ALA A 255 19.13 14.87 -17.72
N SER A 256 18.99 13.70 -18.33
CA SER A 256 17.69 13.24 -18.87
C SER A 256 17.52 11.72 -18.85
N VAL A 257 18.56 10.94 -19.14
CA VAL A 257 18.43 9.48 -19.27
C VAL A 257 19.51 8.76 -18.46
N ILE A 258 19.14 7.66 -17.81
CA ILE A 258 20.09 6.71 -17.20
C ILE A 258 20.02 5.41 -18.00
N ASN A 259 21.18 4.91 -18.40
CA ASN A 259 21.37 3.60 -19.02
C ASN A 259 21.84 2.61 -17.95
N PHE A 260 21.42 1.36 -18.11
CA PHE A 260 21.83 0.24 -17.28
C PHE A 260 22.71 -0.72 -18.09
N GLU A 261 23.81 -1.14 -17.49
CA GLU A 261 24.66 -2.20 -18.02
C GLU A 261 24.93 -3.21 -16.91
N SER A 262 24.68 -4.49 -17.19
CA SER A 262 24.99 -5.63 -16.32
C SER A 262 25.22 -6.86 -17.19
N GLN A 263 25.99 -7.82 -16.68
CA GLN A 263 26.13 -9.15 -17.26
C GLN A 263 24.89 -10.03 -17.01
N ASN A 264 24.01 -9.60 -16.10
CA ASN A 264 22.76 -10.29 -15.79
C ASN A 264 21.61 -9.77 -16.64
N ASP A 265 20.60 -10.60 -16.81
CA ASP A 265 19.35 -10.18 -17.42
C ASP A 265 18.64 -9.19 -16.49
N LEU A 266 18.35 -8.00 -17.04
CA LEU A 266 17.62 -6.94 -16.35
C LEU A 266 16.18 -6.81 -16.89
N SER A 267 15.73 -7.76 -17.73
CA SER A 267 14.34 -7.79 -18.19
C SER A 267 13.40 -7.90 -16.99
N ASP A 268 12.29 -7.16 -17.04
CA ASP A 268 11.21 -7.20 -16.04
C ASP A 268 11.54 -6.69 -14.64
N MET A 269 12.73 -6.14 -14.39
CA MET A 269 13.07 -5.52 -13.10
C MET A 269 12.22 -4.27 -12.83
N ILE A 270 11.91 -3.98 -11.57
CA ILE A 270 11.29 -2.72 -11.17
C ILE A 270 12.38 -1.72 -10.80
N VAL A 271 12.39 -0.55 -11.45
CA VAL A 271 13.22 0.58 -11.04
C VAL A 271 12.43 1.52 -10.17
N THR A 272 12.95 1.76 -8.98
CA THR A 272 12.42 2.75 -8.05
C THR A 272 13.47 3.81 -7.76
N ILE A 273 13.13 5.10 -7.86
CA ILE A 273 14.03 6.20 -7.48
C ILE A 273 13.49 6.87 -6.23
N PHE A 274 14.38 7.10 -5.28
CA PHE A 274 14.12 7.82 -4.05
C PHE A 274 14.93 9.11 -4.02
N ASP A 275 14.34 10.19 -3.51
CA ASP A 275 15.09 11.38 -3.15
C ASP A 275 15.90 11.18 -1.86
N THR A 276 16.67 12.19 -1.46
CA THR A 276 17.51 12.12 -0.25
C THR A 276 16.74 11.99 1.05
N GLN A 277 15.43 12.26 1.04
CA GLN A 277 14.55 12.13 2.20
C GLN A 277 13.83 10.77 2.20
N GLY A 278 14.15 9.87 1.28
CA GLY A 278 13.53 8.55 1.17
C GLY A 278 12.17 8.57 0.49
N LYS A 279 11.72 9.69 -0.07
CA LYS A 279 10.46 9.73 -0.84
C LYS A 279 10.69 9.08 -2.20
N ARG A 280 9.82 8.14 -2.55
CA ARG A 280 9.73 7.55 -3.89
C ARG A 280 9.28 8.61 -4.90
N VAL A 281 10.10 8.87 -5.91
CA VAL A 281 9.86 9.87 -6.98
C VAL A 281 9.75 9.27 -8.38
N PHE A 282 10.08 7.99 -8.52
CA PHE A 282 9.93 7.22 -9.76
C PHE A 282 9.70 5.75 -9.39
N ASN A 283 8.83 5.06 -10.11
CA ASN A 283 8.64 3.62 -9.95
C ASN A 283 8.07 3.02 -11.24
N GLU A 284 8.87 2.28 -11.99
CA GLU A 284 8.42 1.65 -13.24
C GLU A 284 9.12 0.31 -13.48
N LYS A 285 8.41 -0.60 -14.16
CA LYS A 285 9.00 -1.83 -14.71
C LYS A 285 9.92 -1.48 -15.89
N LEU A 286 11.10 -2.08 -15.92
CA LEU A 286 12.12 -1.86 -16.93
C LEU A 286 11.68 -2.44 -18.28
N LYS A 287 11.18 -1.57 -19.18
CA LYS A 287 10.80 -1.95 -20.55
C LYS A 287 11.99 -1.96 -21.52
N SER A 288 13.07 -1.27 -21.14
CA SER A 288 14.32 -1.14 -21.91
C SER A 288 15.47 -0.91 -20.94
N LEU A 289 16.72 -1.09 -21.35
CA LEU A 289 17.90 -0.80 -20.50
C LEU A 289 18.15 0.71 -20.27
N THR A 290 17.11 1.52 -20.34
CA THR A 290 17.14 2.96 -20.11
C THR A 290 15.90 3.43 -19.36
N ILE A 291 16.06 4.46 -18.54
CA ILE A 291 14.96 5.20 -17.91
C ILE A 291 15.10 6.70 -18.17
N ASP A 292 13.97 7.37 -18.34
CA ASP A 292 13.90 8.83 -18.44
C ASP A 292 13.72 9.44 -17.05
N VAL A 293 14.66 10.30 -16.67
CA VAL A 293 14.70 11.03 -15.40
C VAL A 293 14.59 12.54 -15.62
N THR A 294 14.18 13.00 -16.81
CA THR A 294 14.08 14.42 -17.18
C THR A 294 13.16 15.19 -16.24
N ALA A 295 12.08 14.55 -15.76
CA ALA A 295 11.12 15.14 -14.83
C ALA A 295 11.68 15.37 -13.41
N LEU A 296 12.82 14.75 -13.06
CA LEU A 296 13.43 14.94 -11.75
C LEU A 296 14.15 16.29 -11.65
N SER A 297 14.03 16.92 -10.49
CA SER A 297 14.77 18.14 -10.15
C SER A 297 16.27 17.86 -10.00
N SER A 298 17.11 18.87 -10.17
CA SER A 298 18.56 18.71 -9.97
C SER A 298 18.88 18.32 -8.53
N GLY A 299 19.70 17.28 -8.34
CA GLY A 299 20.03 16.78 -7.01
C GLY A 299 20.50 15.33 -6.99
N PRO A 300 20.96 14.84 -5.83
CA PRO A 300 21.31 13.44 -5.64
C PRO A 300 20.07 12.57 -5.41
N TYR A 301 20.10 11.37 -5.98
CA TYR A 301 19.02 10.39 -5.89
C TYR A 301 19.58 8.99 -5.62
N ILE A 302 18.73 8.13 -5.06
CA ILE A 302 18.99 6.72 -4.85
C ILE A 302 18.13 5.96 -5.86
N LEU A 303 18.77 5.26 -6.78
CA LEU A 303 18.12 4.34 -7.72
C LEU A 303 18.18 2.93 -7.14
N ARG A 304 17.03 2.25 -7.14
CA ARG A 304 16.84 0.87 -6.73
C ARG A 304 16.36 0.06 -7.93
N LEU A 305 16.91 -1.13 -8.12
CA LEU A 305 16.42 -2.14 -9.05
C LEU A 305 16.02 -3.38 -8.27
N GLU A 306 14.84 -3.94 -8.56
CA GLU A 306 14.30 -5.12 -7.90
C GLU A 306 13.86 -6.20 -8.91
N SER A 307 14.20 -7.46 -8.64
CA SER A 307 13.66 -8.64 -9.34
C SER A 307 13.73 -9.89 -8.46
N ASP A 308 12.67 -10.69 -8.38
CA ASP A 308 12.64 -11.98 -7.68
C ASP A 308 13.20 -11.95 -6.24
N GLY A 309 12.92 -10.86 -5.51
CA GLY A 309 13.37 -10.67 -4.12
C GLY A 309 14.81 -10.17 -3.97
N LYS A 310 15.48 -9.88 -5.10
CA LYS A 310 16.83 -9.33 -5.15
C LYS A 310 16.76 -7.83 -5.39
N THR A 311 17.55 -7.07 -4.64
CA THR A 311 17.60 -5.60 -4.76
C THR A 311 19.04 -5.13 -4.94
N THR A 312 19.26 -4.20 -5.87
CA THR A 312 20.53 -3.47 -5.98
C THR A 312 20.29 -1.97 -5.94
N ILE A 313 21.24 -1.24 -5.36
CA ILE A 313 21.14 0.20 -5.14
C ILE A 313 22.31 0.91 -5.83
N ARG A 314 22.02 1.99 -6.54
CA ARG A 314 23.02 2.92 -7.09
C ARG A 314 22.64 4.36 -6.77
N LYS A 315 23.63 5.22 -6.59
CA LYS A 315 23.42 6.66 -6.40
C LYS A 315 23.73 7.37 -7.69
N PHE A 316 22.89 8.34 -8.07
CA PHE A 316 23.18 9.22 -9.20
C PHE A 316 22.89 10.68 -8.87
N ILE A 317 23.48 11.58 -9.67
CA ILE A 317 23.25 13.02 -9.59
C ILE A 317 22.47 13.43 -10.85
N LYS A 318 21.28 14.00 -10.64
CA LYS A 318 20.52 14.71 -11.67
C LYS A 318 21.04 16.13 -11.81
N GLN A 319 21.42 16.53 -13.02
CA GLN A 319 21.77 17.90 -13.39
C GLN A 319 20.53 18.72 -13.71
#